data_AF-A0A511HCA7-F1
#
_entry.id   AF-A0A511HCA7-F1
#
_cell.length_a   1.000
_cell.length_b   1.000
_cell.length_c   1.000
_cell.angle_alpha   90.00
_cell.angle_beta   90.00
_cell.angle_gamma   90.00
#
_symmetry.space_group_name_H-M   'P 1'
#
loop_
_entity.id
_entity.type
_entity.pdbx_description
1 polymer ?
#
loop_
_entity_poly.entity_id
_entity_poly.type
_entity_poly.pdbx_seq_one_letter_code
_entity_poly.pdbx_strand_id
1 'polypeptide(L)'
;MADADLANIVTTRRDESMGWLQSIVSKGLGWARKYSLFTYPYATACCGMEYMSVAASRHDISRFGAEFPRFSPRQADLLMVVGTINLKQAPILKRVYEQMAEPKWVVAFGVCASSGGFYDNYAVLQGIDRIIPVDVYIPGCPPRPEQVLDGLMLLQDKIGNQVHRIADREEANPTAARHNLLLSMNK
;
A
#
# COMPACT_ATOMS: atom_id res chain seq x y z
N MET A 1 -7.33 -9.63 52.01
CA MET A 1 -6.01 -9.17 51.52
C MET A 1 -5.41 -10.13 50.48
N ALA A 2 -5.81 -11.41 50.44
CA ALA A 2 -5.39 -12.37 49.41
C ALA A 2 -6.16 -12.24 48.07
N ASP A 3 -7.39 -11.72 48.06
CA ASP A 3 -8.23 -11.65 46.85
C ASP A 3 -7.79 -10.57 45.84
N ALA A 4 -7.14 -9.50 46.31
CA ALA A 4 -6.68 -8.40 45.44
C ALA A 4 -5.43 -8.79 44.63
N ASP A 5 -4.53 -9.60 45.21
CA ASP A 5 -3.35 -10.10 44.51
C ASP A 5 -3.72 -11.16 43.47
N LEU A 6 -4.73 -12.00 43.76
CA LEU A 6 -5.24 -12.96 42.79
C LEU A 6 -5.95 -12.26 41.61
N ALA A 7 -6.69 -11.18 41.87
CA ALA A 7 -7.27 -10.35 40.82
C ALA A 7 -6.20 -9.74 39.91
N ASN A 8 -5.08 -9.24 40.47
CA ASN A 8 -3.96 -8.69 39.72
C ASN A 8 -3.14 -9.75 38.94
N ILE A 9 -3.00 -10.97 39.47
CA ILE A 9 -2.37 -12.11 38.78
C ILE A 9 -3.28 -12.65 37.66
N VAL A 10 -4.60 -12.62 37.86
CA VAL A 10 -5.58 -13.05 36.85
C VAL A 10 -5.76 -12.00 35.74
N THR A 11 -5.69 -10.69 36.05
CA THR A 11 -5.75 -9.63 35.04
C THR A 11 -4.50 -9.62 34.15
N THR A 12 -3.30 -9.75 34.72
CA THR A 12 -2.05 -9.87 33.94
C THR A 12 -2.05 -11.07 33.01
N ARG A 13 -2.44 -12.26 33.49
CA ARG A 13 -2.51 -13.47 32.64
C ARG A 13 -3.56 -13.36 31.53
N ARG A 14 -4.69 -12.69 31.79
CA ARG A 14 -5.72 -12.44 30.76
C ARG A 14 -5.19 -11.47 29.70
N ASP A 15 -4.57 -10.37 30.09
CA ASP A 15 -4.02 -9.38 29.16
C ASP A 15 -2.85 -9.97 28.34
N GLU A 16 -2.00 -10.80 28.95
CA GLU A 16 -0.96 -11.55 28.23
C GLU A 16 -1.55 -12.55 27.24
N SER A 17 -2.59 -13.30 27.64
CA SER A 17 -3.26 -14.25 26.74
C SER A 17 -3.97 -13.55 25.58
N MET A 18 -4.56 -12.37 25.83
CA MET A 18 -5.19 -11.54 24.80
C MET A 18 -4.15 -10.92 23.87
N GLY A 19 -3.00 -10.48 24.40
CA GLY A 19 -1.88 -10.01 23.60
C GLY A 19 -1.29 -11.10 22.71
N TRP A 20 -1.15 -12.33 23.24
CA TRP A 20 -0.73 -13.49 22.47
C TRP A 20 -1.72 -13.83 21.34
N LEU A 21 -3.03 -13.88 21.65
CA LEU A 21 -4.08 -14.10 20.64
C LEU A 21 -4.09 -13.01 19.57
N GLN A 22 -3.99 -11.74 19.95
CA GLN A 22 -3.89 -10.63 19.00
C GLN A 22 -2.65 -10.76 18.11
N SER A 23 -1.53 -11.22 18.64
CA SER A 23 -0.32 -11.45 17.85
C SER A 23 -0.49 -12.56 16.80
N ILE A 24 -1.20 -13.64 17.15
CA ILE A 24 -1.47 -14.75 16.24
C ILE A 24 -2.43 -14.31 15.14
N VAL A 25 -3.53 -13.65 15.50
CA VAL A 25 -4.54 -13.22 14.54
C VAL A 25 -3.98 -12.12 13.63
N SER A 26 -3.19 -11.18 14.16
CA SER A 26 -2.54 -10.15 13.34
C SER A 26 -1.54 -10.75 12.35
N LYS A 27 -0.74 -11.74 12.76
CA LYS A 27 0.15 -12.50 11.86
C LYS A 27 -0.64 -13.24 10.78
N GLY A 28 -1.74 -13.89 11.14
CA GLY A 28 -2.62 -14.57 10.20
C GLY A 28 -3.25 -13.62 9.18
N LEU A 29 -3.73 -12.47 9.65
CA LEU A 29 -4.33 -11.44 8.79
C LEU A 29 -3.30 -10.77 7.87
N GLY A 30 -2.09 -10.52 8.36
CA GLY A 30 -0.99 -10.01 7.54
C GLY A 30 -0.55 -11.01 6.47
N TRP A 31 -0.50 -12.29 6.80
CA TRP A 31 -0.24 -13.37 5.83
C TRP A 31 -1.33 -13.44 4.75
N ALA A 32 -2.60 -13.34 5.14
CA ALA A 32 -3.71 -13.36 4.18
C ALA A 32 -3.67 -12.15 3.24
N ARG A 33 -3.44 -10.95 3.77
CA ARG A 33 -3.39 -9.71 2.98
C ARG A 33 -2.21 -9.68 2.00
N LYS A 34 -1.02 -10.10 2.42
CA LYS A 34 0.17 -10.01 1.55
C LYS A 34 0.13 -10.96 0.34
N TYR A 35 -0.57 -12.09 0.44
CA TYR A 35 -0.72 -13.08 -0.64
C TYR A 35 -2.05 -12.96 -1.41
N SER A 36 -2.87 -11.95 -1.12
CA SER A 36 -4.16 -11.73 -1.77
C SER A 36 -4.31 -10.25 -2.13
N LEU A 37 -3.44 -9.76 -3.01
CA LEU A 37 -3.48 -8.38 -3.48
C LEU A 37 -4.31 -8.29 -4.76
N PHE A 38 -5.35 -7.47 -4.75
CA PHE A 38 -6.15 -7.13 -5.93
C PHE A 38 -5.68 -5.81 -6.51
N THR A 39 -4.95 -5.94 -7.62
CA THR A 39 -4.28 -4.82 -8.27
C THR A 39 -5.25 -3.96 -9.07
N TYR A 40 -5.09 -2.65 -8.97
CA TYR A 40 -5.70 -1.65 -9.85
C TYR A 40 -4.58 -0.96 -10.64
N PRO A 41 -4.27 -1.43 -11.86
CA PRO A 41 -3.24 -0.80 -12.68
C PRO A 41 -3.79 0.48 -13.32
N TYR A 42 -3.41 1.64 -12.78
CA TYR A 42 -3.64 2.93 -13.41
C TYR A 42 -2.53 3.21 -14.43
N ALA A 43 -2.66 2.62 -15.61
CA ALA A 43 -1.67 2.73 -16.69
C ALA A 43 -1.92 3.98 -17.56
N THR A 44 -0.92 4.86 -17.64
CA THR A 44 -1.02 6.13 -18.39
C THR A 44 0.06 6.34 -19.44
N ALA A 45 1.23 5.71 -19.30
CA ALA A 45 2.38 5.95 -20.17
C ALA A 45 3.19 4.66 -20.45
N CYS A 46 4.47 4.81 -20.83
CA CYS A 46 5.37 3.71 -21.22
C CYS A 46 5.51 2.59 -20.18
N CYS A 47 5.41 2.92 -18.89
CA CYS A 47 5.41 1.94 -17.81
C CYS A 47 4.26 0.92 -17.92
N GLY A 48 3.18 1.24 -18.63
CA GLY A 48 2.05 0.33 -18.84
C GLY A 48 2.44 -0.94 -19.60
N MET A 49 3.31 -0.82 -20.61
CA MET A 49 3.81 -1.99 -21.35
C MET A 49 4.65 -2.90 -20.45
N GLU A 50 5.42 -2.28 -19.56
CA GLU A 50 6.25 -3.00 -18.61
C GLU A 50 5.41 -3.75 -17.58
N TYR A 51 4.35 -3.12 -17.06
CA TYR A 51 3.37 -3.79 -16.21
C TYR A 51 2.72 -4.99 -16.92
N MET A 52 2.39 -4.86 -18.21
CA MET A 52 1.89 -5.99 -19.00
C MET A 52 2.94 -7.09 -19.16
N SER A 53 4.23 -6.75 -19.28
CA SER A 53 5.32 -7.73 -19.29
C SER A 53 5.46 -8.46 -17.95
N VAL A 54 5.28 -7.76 -16.82
CA VAL A 54 5.28 -8.37 -15.48
C VAL A 54 4.10 -9.33 -15.31
N ALA A 55 2.94 -8.99 -15.88
CA ALA A 55 1.76 -9.84 -15.88
C ALA A 55 1.82 -11.00 -16.90
N ALA A 56 2.75 -10.95 -17.87
CA ALA A 56 2.90 -11.98 -18.88
C ALA A 56 3.55 -13.25 -18.30
N SER A 57 3.43 -14.36 -19.04
CA SER A 57 3.85 -15.70 -18.63
C SER A 57 5.33 -15.84 -18.23
N ARG A 58 6.19 -14.92 -18.66
CA ARG A 58 7.62 -14.95 -18.34
C ARG A 58 7.91 -14.62 -16.88
N HIS A 59 7.20 -13.63 -16.33
CA HIS A 59 7.46 -13.08 -14.99
C HIS A 59 6.34 -13.41 -14.02
N ASP A 60 5.12 -13.53 -14.54
CA ASP A 60 3.92 -14.01 -13.88
C ASP A 60 3.71 -13.43 -12.47
N ILE A 61 3.09 -12.25 -12.42
CA ILE A 61 2.70 -11.59 -11.17
C ILE A 61 1.71 -12.42 -10.33
N SER A 62 1.02 -13.39 -10.93
CA SER A 62 0.06 -14.25 -10.24
C SER A 62 0.69 -15.10 -9.15
N ARG A 63 1.95 -15.51 -9.36
CA ARG A 63 2.73 -16.30 -8.41
C ARG A 63 2.84 -15.64 -7.03
N PHE A 64 2.76 -14.32 -6.98
CA PHE A 64 2.85 -13.54 -5.75
C PHE A 64 1.48 -13.22 -5.14
N GLY A 65 0.39 -13.74 -5.70
CA GLY A 65 -0.96 -13.45 -5.21
C GLY A 65 -1.49 -12.09 -5.65
N ALA A 66 -0.89 -11.50 -6.69
CA ALA A 66 -1.28 -10.23 -7.30
C ALA A 66 -1.84 -10.41 -8.73
N GLU A 67 -2.48 -11.56 -8.98
CA GLU A 67 -2.92 -12.03 -10.30
C GLU A 67 -4.01 -11.19 -10.96
N PHE A 68 -5.00 -10.77 -10.17
CA PHE A 68 -6.27 -10.29 -10.73
C PHE A 68 -6.31 -8.76 -10.78
N PRO A 69 -6.09 -8.13 -11.96
CA PRO A 69 -6.34 -6.71 -12.11
C PRO A 69 -7.85 -6.47 -12.04
N ARG A 70 -8.30 -5.84 -10.95
CA ARG A 70 -9.68 -5.41 -10.82
C ARG A 70 -9.79 -3.99 -11.36
N PHE A 71 -10.42 -3.82 -12.52
CA PHE A 71 -10.65 -2.49 -13.11
C PHE A 71 -11.75 -1.68 -12.40
N SER A 72 -12.28 -2.18 -11.28
CA SER A 72 -13.14 -1.45 -10.37
C SER A 72 -12.35 -1.02 -9.13
N PRO A 73 -12.20 0.29 -8.86
CA PRO A 73 -11.47 0.77 -7.67
C PRO A 73 -12.05 0.23 -6.36
N ARG A 74 -13.36 -0.05 -6.31
CA ARG A 74 -14.03 -0.54 -5.09
C ARG A 74 -13.69 -1.99 -4.74
N GLN A 75 -13.17 -2.75 -5.71
CA GLN A 75 -12.80 -4.16 -5.52
C GLN A 75 -11.29 -4.36 -5.35
N ALA A 76 -10.50 -3.33 -5.63
CA ALA A 76 -9.06 -3.36 -5.54
C ALA A 76 -8.57 -2.80 -4.21
N ASP A 77 -7.46 -3.35 -3.72
CA ASP A 77 -6.77 -2.90 -2.52
C ASP A 77 -5.40 -2.26 -2.86
N LEU A 78 -4.78 -2.66 -3.97
CA LEU A 78 -3.48 -2.17 -4.40
C LEU A 78 -3.60 -1.26 -5.63
N LEU A 79 -3.39 0.04 -5.45
CA LEU A 79 -3.30 1.02 -6.53
C LEU A 79 -1.86 1.07 -7.06
N MET A 80 -1.66 0.55 -8.27
CA MET A 80 -0.39 0.74 -8.99
C MET A 80 -0.53 1.92 -9.94
N VAL A 81 0.25 2.97 -9.71
CA VAL A 81 0.29 4.12 -10.63
C VAL A 81 1.42 3.94 -11.61
N VAL A 82 1.04 3.56 -12.83
CA VAL A 82 1.93 3.03 -13.85
C VAL A 82 2.14 4.07 -14.95
N GLY A 83 3.09 4.98 -14.70
CA GLY A 83 3.53 5.98 -15.66
C GLY A 83 3.31 7.43 -15.22
N THR A 84 3.34 8.33 -16.19
CA THR A 84 3.27 9.77 -15.99
C THR A 84 1.87 10.23 -15.62
N ILE A 85 1.74 11.12 -14.64
CA ILE A 85 0.47 11.74 -14.27
C ILE A 85 0.47 13.21 -14.69
N ASN A 86 -0.47 13.58 -15.54
CA ASN A 86 -0.66 14.97 -15.93
C ASN A 86 -1.47 15.73 -14.86
N LEU A 87 -1.31 17.05 -14.79
CA LEU A 87 -2.10 17.92 -13.90
C LEU A 87 -3.62 17.78 -14.11
N LYS A 88 -4.06 17.47 -15.33
CA LYS A 88 -5.48 17.19 -15.63
C LYS A 88 -5.96 15.87 -15.04
N GLN A 89 -5.08 14.87 -14.92
CA GLN A 89 -5.40 13.54 -14.40
C GLN A 89 -5.29 13.49 -12.87
N ALA A 90 -4.48 14.35 -12.25
CA ALA A 90 -4.32 14.51 -10.82
C ALA A 90 -5.64 14.40 -10.00
N PRO A 91 -6.70 15.19 -10.28
CA PRO A 91 -7.95 15.08 -9.52
C PRO A 91 -8.72 13.78 -9.77
N ILE A 92 -8.56 13.16 -10.94
CA ILE A 92 -9.20 11.88 -11.28
C ILE A 92 -8.54 10.77 -10.48
N LEU A 93 -7.21 10.77 -10.43
CA LEU A 93 -6.44 9.81 -9.65
C LEU A 93 -6.78 9.89 -8.16
N LYS A 94 -6.89 11.11 -7.61
CA LYS A 94 -7.34 11.33 -6.23
C LYS A 94 -8.71 10.70 -5.97
N ARG A 95 -9.66 10.93 -6.88
CA ARG A 95 -11.01 10.35 -6.77
C ARG A 95 -11.00 8.82 -6.83
N VAL A 96 -10.19 8.23 -7.69
CA VAL A 96 -10.02 6.77 -7.77
C VAL A 96 -9.53 6.23 -6.43
N TYR A 97 -8.51 6.85 -5.85
CA TYR A 97 -7.97 6.47 -4.54
C TYR A 97 -8.99 6.63 -3.40
N GLU A 98 -9.79 7.71 -3.42
CA GLU A 98 -10.85 7.93 -2.43
C GLU A 98 -11.98 6.88 -2.54
N GLN A 99 -12.23 6.33 -3.73
CA GLN A 99 -13.25 5.30 -3.95
C GLN A 99 -12.82 3.89 -3.53
N MET A 100 -11.52 3.67 -3.29
CA MET A 100 -11.00 2.38 -2.81
C MET A 100 -11.31 2.17 -1.34
N ALA A 101 -11.71 0.94 -0.99
CA ALA A 101 -11.95 0.53 0.38
C ALA A 101 -10.66 0.49 1.20
N GLU A 102 -10.75 0.70 2.51
CA GLU A 102 -9.63 0.44 3.43
C GLU A 102 -9.61 -1.07 3.77
N PRO A 103 -8.45 -1.74 3.82
CA PRO A 103 -7.07 -1.26 3.66
C PRO A 103 -6.67 -1.10 2.17
N LYS A 104 -5.90 -0.04 1.88
CA LYS A 104 -5.38 0.21 0.53
C LYS A 104 -3.91 0.57 0.55
N TRP A 105 -3.20 0.17 -0.50
CA TRP A 105 -1.77 0.41 -0.68
C TRP A 105 -1.51 1.05 -2.03
N VAL A 106 -0.49 1.90 -2.10
CA VAL A 106 -0.15 2.64 -3.32
C VAL A 106 1.29 2.39 -3.70
N VAL A 107 1.52 1.97 -4.93
CA VAL A 107 2.86 1.76 -5.50
C VAL A 107 3.08 2.76 -6.63
N ALA A 108 4.13 3.55 -6.52
CA ALA A 108 4.61 4.41 -7.59
C ALA A 108 5.51 3.59 -8.52
N PHE A 109 5.04 3.38 -9.75
CA PHE A 109 5.77 2.60 -10.75
C PHE A 109 6.45 3.55 -11.73
N GLY A 110 7.77 3.56 -11.67
CA GLY A 110 8.65 4.34 -12.54
C GLY A 110 8.98 5.74 -12.02
N VAL A 111 9.96 6.36 -12.66
CA VAL A 111 10.47 7.70 -12.27
C VAL A 111 9.44 8.80 -12.47
N CYS A 112 8.57 8.68 -13.49
CA CYS A 112 7.54 9.67 -13.74
C CYS A 112 6.50 9.73 -12.61
N ALA A 113 6.09 8.58 -12.07
CA ALA A 113 5.18 8.52 -10.93
C ALA A 113 5.88 8.97 -9.64
N SER A 114 7.15 8.60 -9.46
CA SER A 114 7.91 8.87 -8.23
C SER A 114 8.27 10.35 -8.08
N SER A 115 8.87 10.96 -9.10
CA SER A 115 9.40 12.34 -9.01
C SER A 115 9.00 13.27 -10.15
N GLY A 116 8.18 12.80 -11.12
CA GLY A 116 7.98 13.47 -12.41
C GLY A 116 9.00 13.04 -13.46
N GLY A 117 10.10 12.40 -13.06
CA GLY A 117 11.10 11.84 -13.94
C GLY A 117 11.85 12.91 -14.73
N PHE A 118 11.98 12.70 -16.04
CA PHE A 118 12.61 13.67 -16.95
C PHE A 118 11.64 14.77 -17.42
N TYR A 119 10.37 14.69 -17.03
CA TYR A 119 9.36 15.68 -17.39
C TYR A 119 9.32 16.80 -16.36
N ASP A 120 10.31 17.69 -16.36
CA ASP A 120 10.22 18.97 -15.65
C ASP A 120 9.49 19.99 -16.54
N ASN A 121 8.17 19.83 -16.67
CA ASN A 121 7.35 20.69 -17.51
C ASN A 121 6.03 21.08 -16.82
N TYR A 122 5.35 22.06 -17.40
CA TYR A 122 4.13 22.66 -16.86
C TYR A 122 2.92 21.71 -16.84
N ALA A 123 2.95 20.60 -17.57
CA ALA A 123 1.79 19.72 -17.78
C ALA A 123 1.80 18.49 -16.87
N VAL A 124 2.98 18.08 -16.40
CA VAL A 124 3.22 16.86 -15.62
C VAL A 124 3.33 17.19 -14.13
N LEU A 125 2.73 16.33 -13.31
CA LEU A 125 2.86 16.39 -11.87
C LEU A 125 4.25 15.87 -11.45
N GLN A 126 4.98 16.68 -10.67
CA GLN A 126 6.30 16.34 -10.13
C GLN A 126 6.18 15.42 -8.91
N GLY A 127 5.78 14.17 -9.17
CA GLY A 127 5.58 13.12 -8.18
C GLY A 127 4.12 12.97 -7.72
N ILE A 128 3.65 11.73 -7.61
CA ILE A 128 2.29 11.40 -7.16
C ILE A 128 2.05 11.73 -5.68
N ASP A 129 3.11 11.77 -4.87
CA ASP A 129 3.09 11.99 -3.42
C ASP A 129 2.41 13.30 -3.01
N ARG A 130 2.36 14.25 -3.95
CA ARG A 130 1.65 15.53 -3.77
C ARG A 130 0.14 15.37 -3.62
N ILE A 131 -0.42 14.24 -4.04
CA ILE A 131 -1.87 14.01 -4.11
C ILE A 131 -2.30 12.84 -3.25
N ILE A 132 -1.55 11.74 -3.28
CA ILE A 132 -1.88 10.47 -2.63
C ILE A 132 -0.64 9.96 -1.90
N PRO A 133 -0.77 9.39 -0.69
CA PRO A 133 0.36 8.77 -0.01
C PRO A 133 0.84 7.52 -0.75
N VAL A 134 2.15 7.42 -1.01
CA VAL A 134 2.77 6.25 -1.62
C VAL A 134 3.42 5.37 -0.57
N ASP A 135 3.24 4.05 -0.71
CA ASP A 135 3.83 3.05 0.15
C ASP A 135 5.21 2.58 -0.30
N VAL A 136 5.38 2.37 -1.60
CA VAL A 136 6.60 1.84 -2.21
C VAL A 136 6.86 2.56 -3.54
N TYR A 137 8.12 2.93 -3.77
CA TYR A 137 8.59 3.51 -5.01
C TYR A 137 9.44 2.51 -5.77
N ILE A 138 9.14 2.32 -7.05
CA ILE A 138 9.89 1.44 -7.95
C ILE A 138 10.60 2.33 -8.98
N PRO A 139 11.90 2.60 -8.83
CA PRO A 139 12.63 3.46 -9.75
C PRO A 139 12.87 2.77 -11.08
N GLY A 140 12.70 3.50 -12.18
CA GLY A 140 13.01 3.04 -13.54
C GLY A 140 12.26 3.80 -14.64
N CYS A 141 12.74 3.73 -15.88
CA CYS A 141 12.16 4.47 -17.02
C CYS A 141 12.15 3.64 -18.34
N PRO A 142 11.31 2.60 -18.47
CA PRO A 142 10.55 1.92 -17.41
C PRO A 142 11.46 1.02 -16.54
N PRO A 143 11.07 0.68 -15.30
CA PRO A 143 11.79 -0.31 -14.49
C PRO A 143 11.80 -1.67 -15.19
N ARG A 144 12.79 -2.53 -14.95
CA ARG A 144 12.71 -3.90 -15.50
C ARG A 144 11.63 -4.72 -14.78
N PRO A 145 11.07 -5.78 -15.39
CA PRO A 145 9.98 -6.52 -14.76
C PRO A 145 10.43 -7.16 -13.44
N GLU A 146 11.70 -7.58 -13.34
CA GLU A 146 12.26 -8.14 -12.11
C GLU A 146 12.28 -7.10 -10.97
N GLN A 147 12.59 -5.83 -11.27
CA GLN A 147 12.58 -4.76 -10.27
C GLN A 147 11.16 -4.46 -9.78
N VAL A 148 10.16 -4.68 -10.63
CA VAL A 148 8.75 -4.55 -10.23
C VAL A 148 8.38 -5.66 -9.25
N LEU A 149 8.81 -6.88 -9.52
CA LEU A 149 8.59 -8.01 -8.60
C LEU A 149 9.28 -7.77 -7.26
N ASP A 150 10.50 -7.24 -7.24
CA ASP A 150 11.20 -6.87 -6.02
C ASP A 150 10.43 -5.79 -5.23
N GLY A 151 9.89 -4.79 -5.93
CA GLY A 151 9.03 -3.77 -5.33
C GLY A 151 7.74 -4.35 -4.74
N LEU A 152 7.15 -5.35 -5.39
CA LEU A 152 6.00 -6.08 -4.88
C LEU A 152 6.34 -6.89 -3.62
N MET A 153 7.49 -7.59 -3.61
CA MET A 153 7.97 -8.31 -2.43
C MET A 153 8.22 -7.36 -1.25
N LEU A 154 8.81 -6.19 -1.51
CA LEU A 154 9.00 -5.15 -0.50
C LEU A 154 7.66 -4.69 0.10
N LEU A 155 6.63 -4.53 -0.74
CA LEU A 155 5.28 -4.22 -0.28
C LEU A 155 4.70 -5.35 0.57
N GLN A 156 4.87 -6.61 0.15
CA GLN A 156 4.39 -7.78 0.90
C GLN A 156 5.04 -7.88 2.28
N ASP A 157 6.34 -7.58 2.38
CA ASP A 157 7.06 -7.53 3.64
C ASP A 157 6.56 -6.38 4.52
N LYS A 158 6.29 -5.21 3.91
CA LYS A 158 5.69 -4.07 4.62
C LYS A 158 4.31 -4.42 5.18
N ILE A 159 3.46 -5.12 4.42
CA ILE A 159 2.13 -5.57 4.85
C ILE A 159 2.24 -6.64 5.94
N GLY A 160 3.18 -7.58 5.79
CA GLY A 160 3.43 -8.63 6.77
C GLY A 160 3.90 -8.09 8.13
N ASN A 161 4.67 -7.00 8.12
CA ASN A 161 5.19 -6.35 9.33
C ASN A 161 4.21 -5.33 9.96
N GLN A 162 3.11 -5.00 9.30
CA GLN A 162 2.09 -4.11 9.87
C GLN A 162 1.33 -4.81 11.01
N VAL A 163 1.08 -4.06 12.09
CA VAL A 163 0.23 -4.54 13.19
C VAL A 163 -1.24 -4.41 12.78
N HIS A 164 -1.86 -5.53 12.44
CA HIS A 164 -3.28 -5.57 12.08
C HIS A 164 -4.13 -5.62 13.35
N ARG A 165 -4.58 -4.46 13.83
CA ARG A 165 -5.46 -4.34 15.01
C ARG A 165 -6.88 -4.81 14.68
N ILE A 166 -7.49 -5.52 15.63
CA ILE A 166 -8.83 -6.15 15.50
C ILE A 166 -9.88 -5.42 16.35
N ALA A 167 -9.44 -4.70 17.38
CA ALA A 167 -10.30 -3.89 18.23
C ALA A 167 -9.76 -2.45 18.25
N ASP A 168 -10.60 -1.52 17.83
CA ASP A 168 -10.33 -0.09 17.91
C ASP A 168 -10.39 0.35 19.38
N ARG A 169 -9.24 0.44 20.05
CA ARG A 169 -9.09 1.51 21.04
C ARG A 169 -8.87 2.78 20.24
N GLU A 170 -9.79 3.72 20.42
CA GLU A 170 -9.91 5.00 19.73
C GLU A 170 -8.59 5.79 19.77
N GLU A 171 -7.74 5.60 18.76
CA GLU A 171 -6.60 6.46 18.45
C GLU A 171 -6.39 6.47 16.93
N ALA A 172 -6.18 7.67 16.39
CA ALA A 172 -6.30 8.01 14.98
C ALA A 172 -5.52 7.09 14.02
N ASN A 173 -6.18 6.73 12.91
CA ASN A 173 -5.65 5.99 11.77
C ASN A 173 -4.18 6.38 11.46
N PRO A 174 -3.20 5.44 11.52
CA PRO A 174 -1.79 5.74 11.28
C PRO A 174 -1.52 6.24 9.84
N THR A 175 -2.42 5.96 8.90
CA THR A 175 -2.37 6.47 7.53
C THR A 175 -2.77 7.96 7.47
N ALA A 176 -3.77 8.36 8.27
CA ALA A 176 -4.14 9.77 8.44
C ALA A 176 -3.12 10.53 9.29
N ALA A 177 -2.51 9.88 10.29
CA ALA A 177 -1.44 10.46 11.10
C ALA A 177 -0.18 10.75 10.28
N ARG A 178 0.19 9.87 9.34
CA ARG A 178 1.30 10.11 8.39
C ARG A 178 1.00 11.24 7.40
N HIS A 179 -0.23 11.32 6.90
CA HIS A 179 -0.66 12.42 6.02
C HIS A 179 -0.63 13.77 6.75
N ASN A 180 -1.03 13.82 8.02
CA ASN A 180 -0.94 15.02 8.85
C ASN A 180 0.51 15.38 9.23
N LEU A 181 1.39 14.40 9.42
CA LEU A 181 2.81 14.62 9.72
C LEU A 181 3.56 15.24 8.53
N LEU A 182 3.26 14.80 7.30
CA LEU A 182 3.85 15.38 6.09
C LEU A 182 3.33 16.80 5.80
N LEU A 183 2.05 17.07 6.08
CA LEU A 183 1.49 18.43 6.00
C LEU A 183 2.05 19.38 7.06
N SER A 184 2.44 18.89 8.25
CA SER A 184 3.06 19.72 9.29
C SER A 184 4.53 20.04 9.06
N MET A 185 5.22 19.31 8.18
CA MET A 185 6.64 19.53 7.84
C MET A 185 6.86 20.55 6.71
N ASN A 186 5.79 21.02 6.06
CA ASN A 186 5.83 22.02 4.98
C ASN A 186 5.34 23.41 5.42
N LYS A 187 5.43 23.75 6.71
CA LYS A 187 5.27 25.11 7.23
C LYS A 187 6.61 25.68 7.67
#